data_AF-A0A453SVF5-F1
#
_entry.id   AF-A0A453SVF5-F1
#
_cell.length_a   1.000
_cell.length_b   1.000
_cell.length_c   1.000
_cell.angle_alpha   90.00
_cell.angle_beta   90.00
_cell.angle_gamma   90.00
#
_symmetry.space_group_name_H-M   'P 1'
#
loop_
_entity.id
_entity.type
_entity.pdbx_description
1 polymer ?
#
loop_
_entity_poly.entity_id
_entity_poly.type
_entity_poly.pdbx_seq_one_letter_code
_entity_poly.pdbx_strand_id
1 'polypeptide(L)'
;AEKRTAKSDPIFRNRLVNMVVNRIMKDGKKSLAYQILYRAVKKIQQKTETNPLLVLRQAIRRVTPNIGVKTRGRSQIGGIRAYSAFHEL
;
A
#
# COMPACT_ATOMS: atom_id res chain seq x y z
N ALA A 1 -14.84 -17.41 3.81
CA ALA A 1 -14.07 -16.89 2.65
C ALA A 1 -12.64 -16.61 3.10
N GLU A 2 -11.66 -17.23 2.46
CA GLU A 2 -10.25 -17.13 2.83
C GLU A 2 -9.66 -15.78 2.38
N LYS A 3 -8.85 -15.13 3.22
CA LYS A 3 -8.20 -13.86 2.86
C LYS A 3 -7.14 -14.14 1.80
N ARG A 4 -7.36 -13.66 0.57
CA ARG A 4 -6.35 -13.73 -0.49
C ARG A 4 -5.13 -12.91 -0.10
N THR A 5 -4.01 -13.57 0.14
CA THR A 5 -2.73 -12.91 0.36
C THR A 5 -2.14 -12.50 -0.99
N ALA A 6 -1.81 -11.22 -1.13
CA ALA A 6 -1.11 -10.74 -2.32
C ALA A 6 0.29 -11.35 -2.35
N LYS A 7 0.71 -11.86 -3.52
CA LYS A 7 2.09 -12.33 -3.75
C LYS A 7 3.09 -11.18 -3.51
N SER A 8 4.33 -11.51 -3.21
CA SER A 8 5.38 -10.49 -3.12
C SER A 8 5.75 -9.94 -4.50
N ASP A 9 6.21 -8.70 -4.51
CA ASP A 9 6.78 -8.04 -5.69
C ASP A 9 8.02 -8.80 -6.22
N PRO A 10 8.23 -8.93 -7.55
CA PRO A 10 9.36 -9.68 -8.08
C PRO A 10 10.72 -9.01 -7.85
N ILE A 11 10.79 -7.69 -7.71
CA ILE A 11 12.04 -6.93 -7.59
C ILE A 11 12.39 -6.71 -6.11
N PHE A 12 11.48 -6.08 -5.36
CA PHE A 12 11.68 -5.74 -3.97
C PHE A 12 11.32 -6.88 -3.00
N ARG A 13 10.74 -7.99 -3.50
CA ARG A 13 10.25 -9.12 -2.69
C ARG A 13 9.32 -8.69 -1.54
N ASN A 14 8.65 -7.57 -1.74
CA ASN A 14 7.85 -6.91 -0.73
C ASN A 14 6.37 -6.96 -1.10
N ARG A 15 5.53 -7.39 -0.17
CA ARG A 15 4.07 -7.53 -0.39
C ARG A 15 3.36 -6.18 -0.50
N LEU A 16 3.82 -5.17 0.25
CA LEU A 16 3.27 -3.82 0.22
C LEU A 16 3.43 -3.18 -1.17
N VAL A 17 4.58 -3.39 -1.82
CA VAL A 17 4.80 -2.91 -3.19
C VAL A 17 3.79 -3.54 -4.15
N ASN A 18 3.62 -4.87 -4.13
CA ASN A 18 2.64 -5.53 -5.01
C ASN A 18 1.19 -5.11 -4.71
N MET A 19 0.83 -4.83 -3.46
CA MET A 19 -0.49 -4.27 -3.14
C MET A 19 -0.72 -2.91 -3.78
N VAL A 20 0.28 -2.02 -3.71
CA VAL A 20 0.21 -0.70 -4.35
C VAL A 20 0.10 -0.83 -5.87
N VAL A 21 0.89 -1.73 -6.48
CA VAL A 21 0.79 -2.04 -7.93
C VAL A 21 -0.61 -2.50 -8.30
N ASN A 22 -1.18 -3.46 -7.56
CA ASN A 22 -2.52 -3.96 -7.83
C ASN A 22 -3.60 -2.87 -7.69
N ARG A 23 -3.37 -1.82 -6.86
CA ARG A 23 -4.29 -0.69 -6.71
C ARG A 23 -4.15 0.36 -7.82
N ILE A 24 -2.94 0.54 -8.36
CA ILE A 24 -2.67 1.46 -9.49
C ILE A 24 -3.12 0.84 -10.82
N MET A 25 -3.05 -0.49 -10.94
CA MET A 25 -3.38 -1.22 -12.15
C MET A 25 -4.81 -0.94 -12.62
N LYS A 26 -4.94 -0.56 -13.89
CA LYS A 26 -6.20 -0.41 -14.62
C LYS A 26 -6.25 -1.40 -15.77
N ASP A 27 -7.44 -1.89 -16.09
CA ASP A 27 -7.69 -2.80 -17.22
C ASP A 27 -6.79 -4.06 -17.25
N GLY A 28 -6.34 -4.53 -16.08
CA GLY A 28 -5.42 -5.67 -15.98
C GLY A 28 -3.99 -5.42 -16.49
N LYS A 29 -3.63 -4.18 -16.83
CA LYS A 29 -2.31 -3.81 -17.39
C LYS A 29 -1.23 -3.79 -16.31
N LYS A 30 -0.82 -4.97 -15.85
CA LYS A 30 0.12 -5.12 -14.71
C LYS A 30 1.53 -4.61 -15.01
N SER A 31 2.03 -4.85 -16.23
CA SER A 31 3.35 -4.37 -16.66
C SER A 31 3.45 -2.84 -16.59
N LEU A 32 2.42 -2.14 -17.08
CA LEU A 32 2.36 -0.67 -17.04
C LEU A 32 2.31 -0.15 -15.60
N ALA A 33 1.54 -0.79 -14.72
CA ALA A 33 1.47 -0.41 -13.31
C ALA A 33 2.84 -0.54 -12.61
N TYR A 34 3.58 -1.63 -12.88
CA TYR A 34 4.95 -1.78 -12.39
C TYR A 34 5.87 -0.68 -12.91
N GLN A 35 5.82 -0.39 -14.21
CA GLN A 35 6.64 0.67 -14.81
C GLN A 35 6.39 2.03 -14.16
N ILE A 36 5.13 2.39 -13.93
CA ILE A 36 4.76 3.65 -13.26
C ILE A 36 5.32 3.70 -11.84
N LEU A 37 5.12 2.64 -11.06
CA LEU A 37 5.56 2.60 -9.67
C LEU A 37 7.10 2.65 -9.56
N TYR A 38 7.82 1.84 -10.33
CA TYR A 38 9.28 1.82 -10.27
C TYR A 38 9.90 3.13 -10.75
N ARG A 39 9.30 3.78 -11.77
CA ARG A 39 9.70 5.13 -12.18
C ARG A 39 9.51 6.14 -11.06
N ALA A 40 8.39 6.07 -10.32
CA ALA A 40 8.14 6.95 -9.18
C ALA A 40 9.13 6.70 -8.03
N VAL A 41 9.37 5.43 -7.69
CA VAL A 41 10.34 5.01 -6.65
C VAL A 41 11.75 5.50 -6.98
N LYS A 42 12.19 5.37 -8.24
CA LYS A 42 13.49 5.90 -8.69
C LYS A 42 13.58 7.41 -8.54
N LYS A 43 12.51 8.15 -8.90
CA LYS A 43 12.46 9.61 -8.72
C LYS A 43 12.52 10.03 -7.24
N ILE A 44 11.90 9.26 -6.34
CA ILE A 44 11.98 9.51 -4.89
C ILE A 44 13.40 9.29 -4.41
N GLN A 45 14.03 8.18 -4.80
CA GLN A 45 15.41 7.88 -4.42
C GLN A 45 16.39 8.98 -4.84
N GLN A 46 16.22 9.52 -6.04
CA GLN A 46 17.03 10.64 -6.55
C GLN A 46 16.84 11.95 -5.77
N LYS A 47 15.66 12.18 -5.19
CA LYS A 47 15.33 13.42 -4.48
C LYS A 47 15.66 13.40 -2.99
N THR A 48 15.49 12.23 -2.36
CA THR A 48 15.49 12.12 -0.90
C THR A 48 16.71 11.37 -0.37
N GLU A 49 17.54 10.80 -1.25
CA GLU A 49 18.77 10.03 -0.93
C GLU A 49 18.58 8.95 0.16
N THR A 50 17.34 8.55 0.39
CA THR A 50 16.92 7.62 1.43
C THR A 50 16.24 6.43 0.79
N ASN A 51 16.12 5.35 1.56
CA ASN A 51 15.48 4.13 1.08
C ASN A 51 14.02 4.42 0.68
N PRO A 52 13.66 4.29 -0.60
CA PRO A 52 12.32 4.68 -1.07
C PRO A 52 11.22 3.75 -0.55
N LEU A 53 11.55 2.52 -0.10
CA LEU A 53 10.59 1.64 0.56
C LEU A 53 10.18 2.17 1.94
N LEU A 54 11.11 2.78 2.68
CA LEU A 54 10.79 3.44 3.95
C LEU A 54 9.86 4.63 3.72
N VAL A 55 10.16 5.44 2.69
CA VAL A 55 9.31 6.58 2.31
C VAL A 55 7.91 6.12 1.94
N LEU A 56 7.78 5.05 1.14
CA LEU A 56 6.49 4.49 0.75
C LEU A 56 5.70 3.98 1.97
N ARG A 57 6.37 3.25 2.88
CA ARG A 57 5.74 2.74 4.12
C ARG A 57 5.26 3.90 5.01
N GLN A 58 6.09 4.92 5.16
CA GLN A 58 5.76 6.10 5.96
C GLN A 58 4.62 6.90 5.32
N ALA A 59 4.59 7.02 4.00
CA ALA A 59 3.50 7.67 3.28
C ALA A 59 2.17 6.94 3.51
N ILE A 60 2.15 5.61 3.38
CA ILE A 60 0.95 4.80 3.66
C ILE A 60 0.49 4.98 5.10
N ARG A 61 1.41 4.97 6.07
CA ARG A 61 1.10 5.20 7.49
C ARG A 61 0.44 6.56 7.73
N ARG A 62 0.88 7.60 7.01
CA ARG A 62 0.34 8.97 7.11
C ARG A 62 -1.04 9.11 6.46
N VAL A 63 -1.29 8.44 5.33
CA VAL A 63 -2.58 8.53 4.63
C VAL A 63 -3.63 7.54 5.17
N THR A 64 -3.21 6.54 5.94
CA THR A 64 -4.14 5.61 6.60
C THR A 64 -4.82 6.35 7.75
N PRO A 65 -6.15 6.42 7.80
CA PRO A 65 -6.84 7.05 8.92
C PRO A 65 -6.76 6.16 10.18
N ASN A 66 -6.57 6.79 11.35
CA ASN A 66 -6.62 6.12 12.67
C ASN A 66 -8.00 5.56 13.01
N ILE A 67 -9.03 6.03 12.30
CA ILE A 67 -10.42 5.69 12.55
C ILE A 67 -11.03 5.03 11.31
N GLY A 68 -11.66 3.89 11.52
CA GLY A 68 -12.40 3.19 10.47
C GLY A 68 -13.89 3.39 10.67
N VAL A 69 -14.60 3.88 9.65
CA VAL A 69 -16.06 3.93 9.69
C VAL A 69 -16.60 2.58 9.24
N LYS A 70 -17.33 1.87 10.12
CA LYS A 70 -18.15 0.72 9.75
C LYS A 70 -19.61 1.16 9.64
N THR A 71 -20.19 1.11 8.45
CA THR A 71 -21.61 1.36 8.23
C THR A 71 -22.43 0.16 8.71
N ARG A 72 -23.12 0.31 9.84
CA ARG A 72 -24.32 -0.44 10.20
C ARG A 72 -25.23 0.51 10.97
N GLY A 73 -26.24 1.11 10.33
CA GLY A 73 -27.49 1.68 10.89
C GLY A 73 -27.52 2.59 12.15
N ARG A 74 -26.59 2.54 13.10
CA ARG A 74 -26.53 3.38 14.30
C ARG A 74 -25.15 3.21 14.93
N SER A 75 -24.44 4.32 15.12
CA SER A 75 -23.34 4.55 16.07
C SER A 75 -22.30 3.43 16.27
N GLN A 76 -21.08 3.61 15.74
CA GLN A 76 -19.89 3.57 16.60
C GLN A 76 -18.64 4.09 15.89
N ILE A 77 -18.07 5.16 16.45
CA ILE A 77 -16.74 5.69 16.14
C ILE A 77 -15.72 4.69 16.72
N GLY A 78 -15.37 3.68 15.94
CA GLY A 78 -14.43 2.62 16.33
C GLY A 78 -13.02 2.94 15.87
N GLY A 79 -12.23 3.53 16.76
CA GLY A 79 -10.79 3.69 16.57
C GLY A 79 -10.06 2.35 16.43
N ILE A 80 -9.01 2.35 15.61
CA ILE A 80 -7.92 1.37 15.56
C ILE A 80 -8.31 -0.02 15.02
N ARG A 81 -8.55 -0.11 13.71
CA ARG A 81 -8.41 -1.38 12.95
C ARG A 81 -7.73 -1.26 11.59
N ALA A 82 -7.52 -0.05 11.06
CA ALA A 82 -6.86 0.13 9.77
C ALA A 82 -5.35 -0.14 9.85
N TYR A 83 -4.70 0.19 10.97
CA TYR A 83 -3.25 0.07 11.14
C TYR A 83 -2.75 -1.37 11.30
N SER A 84 -3.48 -2.23 12.01
CA SER A 84 -3.06 -3.62 12.27
C SER A 84 -2.95 -4.44 10.98
N ALA A 85 -3.79 -4.14 9.97
CA ALA A 85 -3.76 -4.83 8.69
C ALA A 85 -2.53 -4.51 7.80
N PHE A 86 -1.84 -3.40 8.09
CA PHE A 86 -0.62 -2.99 7.37
C PHE A 86 0.66 -3.28 8.13
N HIS A 87 0.60 -3.48 9.45
CA HIS A 87 1.78 -3.74 10.28
C HIS A 87 2.32 -5.18 10.13
N GLU A 88 1.45 -6.12 9.74
CA GLU A 88 1.81 -7.52 9.44
C GLU A 88 2.38 -7.73 8.01
N LEU A 89 2.73 -6.64 7.29
CA LEU A 89 3.15 -6.64 5.88
C LEU A 89 4.50 -5.93 5.64
#